data_AF-A0AAI8MFA3-F1
#
_entry.id   AF-A0AAI8MFA3-F1
#
_cell.length_a   1.000
_cell.length_b   1.000
_cell.length_c   1.000
_cell.angle_alpha   90.00
_cell.angle_beta   90.00
_cell.angle_gamma   90.00
#
_symmetry.space_group_name_H-M   'P 1'
#
loop_
_entity.id
_entity.type
_entity.pdbx_description
1 polymer ?
#
loop_
_entity_poly.entity_id
_entity_poly.type
_entity_poly.pdbx_seq_one_letter_code
_entity_poly.pdbx_strand_id
1 'polypeptide(L)' 'MPSLYANDSEQIDRRTSRSICDAVGERLQQRLRPDPQLPTHLEQLLDQLKKCDRDSH' A
#
# COMPACT_ATOMS: atom_id res chain seq x y z
N MET A 1 19.94 -15.91 29.13
CA MET A 1 19.17 -14.66 29.27
C MET A 1 18.03 -14.70 28.27
N PRO A 2 16.78 -14.97 28.69
CA PRO A 2 15.65 -14.99 27.78
C PRO A 2 15.30 -13.55 27.36
N SER A 3 15.10 -13.35 26.06
CA SER A 3 14.70 -12.08 25.46
C SER A 3 13.38 -11.60 26.05
N LEU A 4 13.41 -10.48 26.78
CA LEU A 4 12.22 -9.81 27.33
C LEU A 4 11.34 -9.13 26.25
N TYR A 5 11.71 -9.22 24.97
CA TYR A 5 11.00 -8.53 23.90
C TYR A 5 9.86 -9.34 23.24
N ALA A 6 9.59 -10.57 23.67
CA ALA A 6 8.65 -11.46 22.99
C ALA A 6 7.43 -11.88 23.82
N ASN A 7 7.20 -11.30 25.01
CA ASN A 7 6.08 -11.71 25.86
C ASN A 7 5.24 -10.55 26.46
N ASP A 8 5.66 -9.29 26.28
CA ASP A 8 4.87 -8.10 26.64
C ASP A 8 3.97 -7.62 25.48
N SER A 9 3.67 -8.52 24.54
CA SER A 9 2.63 -8.27 23.56
C SER A 9 1.31 -8.52 24.27
N GLU A 10 0.68 -7.47 24.81
CA GLU A 10 -0.76 -7.52 25.09
C GLU A 10 -1.41 -8.15 23.85
N GLN A 11 -1.94 -9.35 24.01
CA GLN A 11 -2.34 -10.18 22.88
C GLN A 11 -3.60 -9.53 22.31
N ILE A 12 -3.42 -8.61 21.35
CA ILE A 12 -4.51 -7.90 20.71
C ILE A 12 -5.36 -8.97 20.04
N ASP A 13 -6.62 -9.08 20.48
CA ASP A 13 -7.51 -10.07 19.91
C ASP A 13 -7.74 -9.77 18.42
N ARG A 14 -8.12 -10.81 17.66
CA ARG A 14 -8.29 -10.71 16.21
C ARG A 14 -9.29 -9.64 15.79
N ARG A 15 -10.36 -9.42 16.57
CA ARG A 15 -11.40 -8.41 16.30
C ARG A 15 -10.82 -7.02 16.46
N THR A 16 -10.08 -6.77 17.54
CA THR A 16 -9.42 -5.47 17.78
C THR A 16 -8.38 -5.18 16.71
N SER A 17 -7.53 -6.16 16.39
CA SER A 17 -6.55 -6.03 15.30
C SER A 17 -7.21 -5.67 13.96
N ARG A 18 -8.31 -6.35 13.63
CA ARG A 18 -9.08 -6.06 12.40
C ARG A 18 -9.67 -4.65 12.41
N SER A 19 -10.27 -4.24 13.52
CA SER A 19 -10.83 -2.88 13.65
C SER A 19 -9.77 -1.80 13.48
N ILE A 20 -8.55 -2.03 13.96
CA ILE A 20 -7.42 -1.11 13.76
C ILE A 20 -7.03 -1.07 12.28
N CYS A 21 -6.86 -2.23 11.64
CA CYS A 21 -6.53 -2.30 10.22
C CYS A 21 -7.59 -1.60 9.34
N ASP A 22 -8.87 -1.83 9.63
CA ASP A 22 -9.98 -1.19 8.92
C ASP A 22 -9.92 0.34 9.07
N ALA A 23 -9.80 0.85 10.31
CA ALA A 23 -9.72 2.29 10.58
C ALA A 23 -8.46 2.95 9.99
N VAL A 24 -7.32 2.27 10.02
CA VAL A 24 -6.08 2.73 9.40
C VAL A 24 -6.24 2.75 7.88
N GLY A 25 -6.83 1.71 7.29
CA GLY A 25 -7.09 1.63 5.85
C GLY A 25 -7.99 2.77 5.37
N GLU A 26 -9.10 3.01 6.06
CA GLU A 26 -10.00 4.13 5.75
C GLU A 26 -9.29 5.48 5.84
N ARG A 27 -8.52 5.72 6.92
CA ARG A 27 -7.77 6.96 7.08
C ARG A 27 -6.71 7.14 6.00
N LEU A 28 -6.04 6.06 5.61
CA LEU A 28 -5.03 6.08 4.56
C LEU A 28 -5.66 6.45 3.22
N GLN A 29 -6.81 5.85 2.87
CA GLN A 29 -7.55 6.18 1.65
C GLN A 29 -8.03 7.62 1.61
N GLN A 30 -8.44 8.19 2.74
CA GLN A 30 -8.84 9.60 2.83
C GLN A 30 -7.66 10.56 2.61
N ARG A 31 -6.47 10.21 3.11
CA ARG A 31 -5.28 11.06 3.05
C ARG A 31 -4.49 10.91 1.76
N LEU A 32 -4.37 9.68 1.26
CA LEU A 32 -3.66 9.33 0.04
C LEU A 32 -4.63 9.13 -1.12
N ARG A 33 -5.72 9.91 -1.19
CA ARG A 33 -6.69 9.80 -2.30
C ARG A 33 -5.91 9.72 -3.61
N PRO A 34 -5.89 8.56 -4.29
CA PRO A 34 -5.10 8.40 -5.50
C PRO A 34 -5.63 9.43 -6.48
N ASP A 35 -4.73 10.28 -6.98
CA ASP A 35 -5.09 11.18 -8.06
C ASP A 35 -5.57 10.28 -9.22
N PRO A 36 -6.83 10.44 -9.69
CA PRO A 36 -7.32 9.63 -10.80
C PRO A 36 -6.49 9.83 -12.07
N GLN A 37 -5.74 10.93 -12.16
CA GLN A 37 -4.89 11.22 -13.30
C GLN A 37 -3.42 10.94 -12.95
N LEU A 38 -2.75 10.18 -13.83
CA LEU A 38 -1.31 10.02 -13.70
C LEU A 38 -0.62 11.34 -14.07
N PRO A 39 0.50 11.67 -13.41
CA PRO A 39 1.36 12.75 -13.87
C PRO A 39 1.73 12.54 -15.34
N THR A 40 1.69 13.59 -16.17
CA THR A 40 1.92 13.52 -17.63
C THR A 40 3.22 12.79 -17.99
N HIS A 41 4.28 12.97 -17.20
CA HIS A 41 5.54 12.27 -17.40
C HIS A 41 5.39 10.74 -17.25
N LEU A 42 4.62 10.27 -16.28
CA LEU A 42 4.39 8.83 -16.09
C LEU A 42 3.53 8.25 -17.21
N GLU A 43 2.53 8.99 -17.69
CA GLU A 43 1.75 8.58 -18.86
C GLU A 43 2.64 8.39 -20.09
N GLN A 44 3.53 9.35 -20.36
CA GLN A 44 4.49 9.30 -21.46
C GLN A 44 5.44 8.09 -21.35
N LEU A 45 5.94 7.79 -20.14
CA LEU A 45 6.80 6.62 -19.92
C LEU A 45 6.04 5.31 -20.16
N LEU A 46 4.80 5.21 -19.70
CA LEU A 46 3.97 4.01 -19.90
C LEU A 46 3.66 3.79 -21.38
N ASP A 47 3.39 4.86 -22.13
CA ASP A 47 3.14 4.78 -23.57
C ASP A 47 4.40 4.35 -24.34
N GLN A 48 5.57 4.86 -23.96
CA GLN A 48 6.85 4.42 -24.53
C GLN A 48 7.13 2.94 -24.23
N LEU A 49 6.85 2.50 -23.01
CA LEU A 49 7.07 1.11 -22.60
C LEU A 49 6.15 0.15 -23.37
N LYS A 50 4.87 0.49 -23.49
CA LYS A 50 3.91 -0.28 -24.32
C LYS A 50 4.31 -0.31 -25.79
N LYS A 51 4.85 0.79 -26.32
CA LYS A 51 5.30 0.86 -27.70
C LYS A 51 6.50 -0.09 -27.93
N CYS A 52 7.48 -0.07 -27.04
CA CYS A 52 8.65 -0.94 -27.10
C CYS A 52 8.28 -2.43 -27.06
N ASP A 53 7.33 -2.79 -26.19
CA ASP A 53 6.82 -4.16 -26.07
C ASP A 53 6.13 -4.64 -27.36
N ARG A 54 5.36 -3.77 -28.01
CA ARG A 54 4.69 -4.05 -29.30
C ARG A 54 5.66 -4.13 -30.47
N ASP A 55 6.72 -3.31 -30.46
CA ASP A 55 7.74 -3.28 -31.52
C ASP A 55 8.74 -4.45 -31.38
N SER A 56 8.77 -5.12 -30.22
CA SER A 56 9.64 -6.28 -29.94
C SER A 56 8.99 -7.64 -30.25
N HIS A 57 7.80 -7.64 -30.88
CA HIS A 57 7.03 -8.83 -31.28
C HIS A 57 6.87 -8.89 -32.80
#